data_AF-A0A7K9T8X6-F1
#
_entry.id   AF-A0A7K9T8X6-F1
#
_cell.length_a   1.000
_cell.length_b   1.000
_cell.length_c   1.000
_cell.angle_alpha   90.00
_cell.angle_beta   90.00
_cell.angle_gamma   90.00
#
_symmetry.space_group_name_H-M   'P 1'
#
loop_
_entity.id
_entity.type
_entity.pdbx_description
1 polymer ?
#
loop_
_entity_poly.entity_id
_entity_poly.type
_entity_poly.pdbx_seq_one_letter_code
_entity_poly.pdbx_strand_id
1 'polypeptide(L)'
;LAEPVVSFRKAPEPLLDGAEKTTAATCTAATGKPAAEIAWEAGLGEAESRSTPFPNGTVTVVSQYMIVPMRFARGRLITCVVRHPALEKEIRYPHVLDIQYAPEVSITGYDGNWFIGRENVQLRCNADANPLPMEFTWTR
;
A
#
# COMPACT_ATOMS: atom_id res chain seq x y z
N LEU A 1 0.16 -28.22 -20.80
CA LEU A 1 -0.26 -27.22 -19.80
C LEU A 1 0.84 -27.13 -18.76
N ALA A 2 1.18 -25.95 -18.25
CA ALA A 2 2.19 -25.78 -17.19
C ALA A 2 1.67 -24.77 -16.16
N GLU A 3 1.71 -25.14 -14.88
CA GLU A 3 1.26 -24.28 -13.78
C GLU A 3 2.25 -23.14 -13.55
N PRO A 4 1.78 -21.88 -13.44
CA PRO A 4 2.66 -20.75 -13.22
C PRO A 4 3.13 -20.66 -11.77
N VAL A 5 4.40 -20.28 -11.57
CA VAL A 5 4.93 -19.95 -10.25
C VAL A 5 4.60 -18.49 -9.95
N VAL A 6 3.75 -18.25 -8.96
CA VAL A 6 3.32 -16.90 -8.59
C VAL A 6 4.20 -16.33 -7.49
N SER A 7 4.60 -15.06 -7.63
CA SER A 7 5.32 -14.31 -6.61
C SER A 7 4.82 -12.88 -6.51
N PHE A 8 4.86 -12.32 -5.30
CA PHE A 8 4.44 -10.96 -4.99
C PHE A 8 5.61 -10.16 -4.41
N ARG A 9 5.84 -8.96 -4.90
CA ARG A 9 6.89 -8.04 -4.44
C ARG A 9 6.28 -6.68 -4.12
N LYS A 10 6.62 -6.12 -2.97
CA LYS A 10 6.25 -4.75 -2.58
C LYS A 10 7.15 -3.74 -3.30
N ALA A 11 6.75 -2.48 -3.32
CA ALA A 11 7.62 -1.38 -3.72
C ALA A 11 8.97 -1.44 -2.97
N PRO A 12 10.11 -1.22 -3.64
CA PRO A 12 11.42 -1.17 -2.98
C PRO A 12 11.57 0.09 -2.12
N GLU A 13 10.91 1.18 -2.51
CA GLU A 13 10.91 2.46 -1.82
C GLU A 13 9.61 2.65 -1.02
N PRO A 14 9.66 3.36 0.12
CA PRO A 14 8.47 3.68 0.87
C PRO A 14 7.53 4.57 0.06
N LEU A 15 6.23 4.31 0.18
CA LEU A 15 5.20 5.12 -0.47
C LEU A 15 5.00 6.40 0.36
N LEU A 16 5.33 7.56 -0.21
CA LEU A 16 5.24 8.85 0.50
C LEU A 16 3.97 9.60 0.10
N ASP A 17 3.23 10.12 1.08
CA ASP A 17 2.01 10.91 0.87
C ASP A 17 2.27 12.11 -0.06
N GLY A 18 1.46 12.22 -1.11
CA GLY A 18 1.55 13.31 -2.09
C GLY A 18 2.65 13.13 -3.14
N ALA A 19 3.35 11.99 -3.16
CA ALA A 19 4.29 11.67 -4.22
C ALA A 19 3.58 11.42 -5.57
N GLU A 20 4.37 11.44 -6.66
CA GLU A 20 3.88 11.08 -7.99
C GLU A 20 3.44 9.61 -8.07
N LYS A 21 2.78 9.25 -9.18
CA LYS A 21 2.32 7.89 -9.44
C LYS A 21 3.51 6.92 -9.42
N THR A 22 3.47 5.97 -8.50
CA THR A 22 4.55 5.00 -8.27
C THR A 22 4.04 3.57 -8.18
N THR A 23 4.92 2.60 -8.38
CA THR A 23 4.58 1.17 -8.28
C THR A 23 4.49 0.75 -6.82
N ALA A 24 3.29 0.46 -6.33
CA ALA A 24 3.06 -0.02 -4.97
C ALA A 24 3.40 -1.51 -4.81
N ALA A 25 3.13 -2.31 -5.82
CA ALA A 25 3.38 -3.74 -5.79
C ALA A 25 3.56 -4.31 -7.20
N THR A 26 4.26 -5.43 -7.28
CA THR A 26 4.46 -6.21 -8.50
C THR A 26 4.09 -7.67 -8.25
N CYS A 27 3.22 -8.21 -9.08
CA CYS A 27 2.77 -9.59 -9.05
C CYS A 27 3.25 -10.30 -10.31
N THR A 28 3.94 -11.42 -10.15
CA THR A 28 4.56 -12.14 -11.27
C THR A 28 4.05 -13.58 -11.29
N ALA A 29 3.46 -14.00 -12.41
CA ALA A 29 3.10 -15.38 -12.71
C ALA A 29 4.09 -15.93 -13.74
N ALA A 30 5.10 -16.66 -13.28
CA ALA A 30 6.20 -17.14 -14.12
C ALA A 30 5.88 -18.49 -14.78
N THR A 31 6.37 -18.67 -16.01
CA THR A 31 6.38 -19.96 -16.73
C THR A 31 5.02 -20.67 -16.87
N GLY A 32 3.92 -19.90 -16.96
CA GLY A 32 2.59 -20.46 -17.22
C GLY A 32 2.41 -20.91 -18.67
N LYS A 33 1.66 -21.98 -18.89
CA LYS A 33 1.23 -22.39 -20.24
C LYS A 33 -0.23 -22.85 -20.21
N PRO A 34 -1.19 -22.08 -20.74
CA PRO A 34 -1.04 -20.80 -21.46
C PRO A 34 -0.63 -19.61 -20.56
N ALA A 35 -0.61 -18.38 -21.07
CA ALA A 35 -0.35 -17.21 -20.25
C ALA A 35 -1.37 -17.11 -19.10
N ALA A 36 -0.89 -16.81 -17.89
CA ALA A 36 -1.76 -16.56 -16.74
C ALA A 36 -2.39 -15.17 -16.82
N GLU A 37 -3.61 -15.05 -16.33
CA GLU A 37 -4.30 -13.77 -16.19
C GLU A 37 -4.05 -13.22 -14.78
N ILE A 38 -3.63 -11.96 -14.70
CA ILE A 38 -3.41 -11.26 -13.43
C ILE A 38 -4.39 -10.09 -13.34
N ALA A 39 -5.20 -10.07 -12.28
CA ALA A 39 -6.13 -9.00 -11.97
C ALA A 39 -5.80 -8.40 -10.60
N TRP A 40 -6.15 -7.13 -10.39
CA TRP A 40 -6.00 -6.45 -9.11
C TRP A 40 -7.36 -6.07 -8.56
N GLU A 41 -7.69 -6.60 -7.39
CA GLU A 41 -8.84 -6.15 -6.62
C GLU A 41 -8.39 -4.98 -5.73
N ALA A 42 -8.41 -3.79 -6.31
CA ALA A 42 -8.07 -2.54 -5.64
C ALA A 42 -8.66 -1.34 -6.40
N GLY A 43 -9.42 -0.49 -5.70
CA GLY A 43 -10.06 0.71 -6.28
C GLY A 43 -9.26 1.99 -6.11
N LEU A 44 -7.91 1.90 -6.18
CA LEU A 44 -7.00 3.00 -5.79
C LEU A 44 -6.05 3.46 -6.89
N GLY A 45 -5.96 2.73 -7.99
CA GLY A 45 -4.98 2.98 -9.03
C GLY A 45 -5.12 2.02 -10.20
N GLU A 46 -4.06 1.90 -10.98
CA GLU A 46 -4.06 1.24 -12.28
C GLU A 46 -3.02 0.11 -12.31
N ALA A 47 -3.30 -0.93 -13.08
CA ALA A 47 -2.39 -2.04 -13.29
C ALA A 47 -1.82 -2.00 -14.70
N GLU A 48 -0.50 -2.15 -14.82
CA GLU A 48 0.16 -2.39 -16.10
C GLU A 48 0.69 -3.82 -16.12
N SER A 49 0.41 -4.58 -17.19
CA SER A 49 0.83 -5.97 -17.33
C SER A 49 1.72 -6.16 -18.56
N ARG A 50 2.84 -6.87 -18.38
CA ARG A 50 3.75 -7.26 -19.45
C ARG A 50 3.89 -8.78 -19.49
N SER A 51 3.73 -9.37 -20.66
CA SER A 51 3.94 -10.80 -20.90
C SER A 51 5.23 -11.04 -21.68
N THR A 52 6.05 -11.98 -21.20
CA THR A 52 7.26 -12.44 -21.87
C THR A 52 7.12 -13.92 -22.27
N PRO A 53 7.02 -14.23 -23.58
CA PRO A 53 6.97 -15.60 -24.05
C PRO A 53 8.38 -16.23 -24.10
N PHE A 54 8.45 -17.55 -23.87
CA PHE A 54 9.70 -18.33 -23.92
C PHE A 54 9.63 -19.40 -25.02
N PRO A 55 10.79 -19.87 -25.53
CA PRO A 55 10.85 -20.90 -26.59
C PRO A 55 10.19 -22.24 -26.24
N ASN A 56 10.11 -22.58 -24.94
CA ASN A 56 9.38 -23.76 -24.45
C ASN A 56 7.84 -23.61 -24.54
N GLY A 57 7.35 -22.47 -25.03
CA GLY A 57 5.94 -22.11 -25.12
C GLY A 57 5.29 -21.76 -23.79
N THR A 58 6.09 -21.51 -22.74
CA THR A 58 5.61 -20.91 -21.49
C THR A 58 5.67 -19.38 -21.60
N VAL A 59 4.87 -18.70 -20.80
CA VAL A 59 4.78 -17.24 -20.75
C VAL A 59 4.88 -16.82 -19.29
N THR A 60 5.72 -15.82 -19.03
CA THR A 60 5.76 -15.14 -17.74
C THR A 60 5.00 -13.84 -17.85
N VAL A 61 4.03 -13.62 -16.97
CA VAL A 61 3.27 -12.38 -16.90
C VAL A 61 3.67 -11.63 -15.64
N VAL A 62 4.06 -10.37 -15.79
CA VAL A 62 4.41 -9.46 -14.71
C VAL A 62 3.40 -8.32 -14.71
N SER A 63 2.71 -8.12 -13.61
CA SER A 63 1.77 -7.02 -13.43
C SER A 63 2.22 -6.09 -12.32
N GLN A 64 2.34 -4.80 -12.63
CA GLN A 64 2.73 -3.73 -11.71
C GLN A 64 1.49 -2.92 -11.37
N TYR A 65 1.20 -2.79 -10.07
CA TYR A 65 0.11 -1.96 -9.57
C TYR A 65 0.64 -0.57 -9.20
N MET A 66 0.18 0.44 -9.92
CA MET A 66 0.60 1.82 -9.78
C MET A 66 -0.49 2.65 -9.10
N ILE A 67 -0.10 3.41 -8.07
CA ILE A 67 -0.99 4.30 -7.33
C ILE A 67 -0.35 5.67 -7.15
N VAL A 68 -1.17 6.68 -6.90
CA VAL A 68 -0.71 7.94 -6.30
C VAL A 68 -0.84 7.76 -4.79
N PRO A 69 0.27 7.71 -4.02
CA PRO A 69 0.18 7.44 -2.59
C PRO A 69 -0.47 8.62 -1.86
N MET A 70 -1.54 8.33 -1.14
CA MET A 70 -2.26 9.31 -0.33
C MET A 70 -2.52 8.76 1.07
N ARG A 71 -2.42 9.58 2.10
CA ARG A 71 -2.55 9.16 3.51
C ARG A 71 -3.83 8.37 3.80
N PHE A 72 -4.95 8.70 3.14
CA PHE A 72 -6.23 7.99 3.32
C PHE A 72 -6.23 6.56 2.75
N ALA A 73 -5.25 6.22 1.91
CA ALA A 73 -5.07 4.88 1.37
C ALA A 73 -4.23 3.99 2.30
N ARG A 74 -3.63 4.53 3.38
CA ARG A 74 -2.98 3.74 4.42
C ARG A 74 -3.97 2.73 5.00
N GLY A 75 -3.52 1.50 5.17
CA GLY A 75 -4.35 0.43 5.73
C GLY A 75 -5.34 -0.17 4.74
N ARG A 76 -5.45 0.35 3.50
CA ARG A 76 -6.29 -0.27 2.48
C ARG A 76 -5.63 -1.53 1.93
N LEU A 77 -6.48 -2.52 1.65
CA LEU A 77 -6.09 -3.81 1.11
C LEU A 77 -6.06 -3.76 -0.42
N ILE A 78 -4.94 -4.16 -1.00
CA ILE A 78 -4.84 -4.48 -2.42
C ILE A 78 -4.63 -5.99 -2.57
N THR A 79 -5.32 -6.62 -3.53
CA THR A 79 -5.17 -8.07 -3.74
C THR A 79 -4.80 -8.36 -5.18
N CYS A 80 -3.65 -9.01 -5.39
CA CYS A 80 -3.34 -9.61 -6.70
C CYS A 80 -4.07 -10.95 -6.81
N VAL A 81 -4.85 -11.14 -7.88
CA VAL A 81 -5.59 -12.36 -8.20
C VAL A 81 -5.02 -12.95 -9.49
N VAL A 82 -4.50 -14.17 -9.41
CA VAL A 82 -3.90 -14.87 -10.55
C VAL A 82 -4.79 -16.05 -10.93
N ARG A 83 -5.23 -16.06 -12.19
CA ARG A 83 -6.06 -17.10 -12.80
C ARG A 83 -5.29 -17.84 -13.88
N HIS A 84 -5.37 -19.15 -13.86
CA HIS A 84 -4.73 -19.99 -14.87
C HIS A 84 -5.41 -21.37 -14.92
N PRO A 85 -5.59 -22.00 -16.11
CA PRO A 85 -6.31 -23.28 -16.22
C PRO A 85 -5.68 -24.46 -15.49
N ALA A 86 -4.38 -24.39 -15.17
CA ALA A 86 -3.69 -25.43 -14.38
C ALA A 86 -3.87 -25.27 -12.88
N LEU A 87 -4.42 -24.15 -12.41
CA LEU A 87 -4.69 -23.91 -11.00
C LEU A 87 -6.09 -24.43 -10.67
N GLU A 88 -6.22 -25.25 -9.63
CA GLU A 88 -7.54 -25.68 -9.14
C GLU A 88 -8.40 -24.49 -8.68
N LYS A 89 -7.74 -23.46 -8.11
CA LYS A 89 -8.34 -22.21 -7.65
C LYS A 89 -7.42 -21.04 -7.97
N GLU A 90 -8.01 -19.87 -8.15
CA GLU A 90 -7.24 -18.63 -8.30
C GLU A 90 -6.34 -18.39 -7.07
N ILE A 91 -5.10 -17.95 -7.33
CA ILE A 91 -4.15 -17.58 -6.28
C ILE A 91 -4.37 -16.11 -5.93
N ARG A 92 -4.47 -15.81 -4.64
CA ARG A 92 -4.79 -14.47 -4.13
C ARG A 92 -3.68 -14.01 -3.19
N TYR A 93 -3.05 -12.87 -3.47
CA TYR A 93 -2.04 -12.24 -2.63
C TYR A 93 -2.57 -10.92 -2.05
N PRO A 94 -3.15 -10.94 -0.84
CA PRO A 94 -3.58 -9.74 -0.14
C PRO A 94 -2.37 -8.97 0.41
N HIS A 95 -2.36 -7.65 0.25
CA HIS A 95 -1.33 -6.77 0.79
C HIS A 95 -1.95 -5.47 1.29
N VAL A 96 -1.62 -5.08 2.52
CA VAL A 96 -2.03 -3.81 3.11
C VAL A 96 -1.02 -2.73 2.75
N LEU A 97 -1.51 -1.63 2.19
CA LEU A 97 -0.69 -0.47 1.84
C LEU A 97 -0.15 0.23 3.09
N ASP A 98 1.16 0.46 3.09
CA ASP A 98 1.86 1.25 4.09
C ASP A 98 2.38 2.53 3.44
N ILE A 99 1.70 3.64 3.75
CA ILE A 99 1.98 4.97 3.19
C ILE A 99 2.50 5.84 4.32
N GLN A 100 3.71 6.37 4.14
CA GLN A 100 4.36 7.26 5.09
C GLN A 100 3.92 8.70 4.85
N TYR A 101 3.72 9.44 5.94
CA TYR A 101 3.32 10.84 5.91
C TYR A 101 3.87 11.57 7.12
N ALA A 102 4.13 12.86 6.92
CA ALA A 102 4.60 13.75 7.97
C ALA A 102 3.55 13.91 9.08
N PRO A 103 3.96 14.14 10.34
CA PRO A 103 3.04 14.32 11.45
C PRO A 103 2.07 15.49 11.26
N GLU A 104 0.78 15.21 11.40
CA GLU A 104 -0.26 16.23 11.53
C GLU A 104 -0.53 16.49 13.02
N VAL A 105 -0.16 17.69 13.48
CA VAL A 105 -0.16 18.06 14.90
C VAL A 105 -1.41 18.86 15.25
N SER A 106 -2.06 18.49 16.35
CA SER A 106 -3.19 19.23 16.94
C SER A 106 -3.04 19.36 18.45
N ILE A 107 -3.42 20.51 19.01
CA ILE A 107 -3.43 20.73 20.46
C ILE A 107 -4.87 20.68 20.95
N THR A 108 -5.10 19.89 22.00
CA THR A 108 -6.40 19.73 22.66
C THR A 108 -6.26 20.00 24.15
N GLY A 109 -7.38 20.26 24.85
CA GLY A 109 -7.39 20.47 26.31
C GLY A 109 -7.74 21.90 26.74
N TYR A 110 -7.73 22.87 25.81
CA TYR A 110 -8.37 24.16 26.06
C TYR A 110 -9.89 24.03 25.87
N ASP A 111 -10.66 24.42 26.89
CA ASP A 111 -12.12 24.27 26.92
C ASP A 111 -12.86 25.61 26.73
N GLY A 112 -12.16 26.67 26.36
CA GLY A 112 -12.77 27.98 26.11
C GLY A 112 -13.02 28.83 27.35
N ASN A 113 -12.79 28.31 28.56
CA ASN A 113 -13.17 28.99 29.81
C ASN A 113 -12.07 28.92 30.89
N TRP A 114 -10.87 29.40 30.56
CA TRP A 114 -9.78 29.48 31.52
C TRP A 114 -9.80 30.82 32.24
N PHE A 115 -9.87 30.77 33.57
CA PHE A 115 -9.92 31.95 34.45
C PHE A 115 -8.84 31.88 35.53
N ILE A 116 -8.54 33.03 36.13
CA ILE A 116 -7.51 33.17 37.16
C ILE A 116 -7.90 32.31 38.39
N GLY A 117 -6.98 31.46 38.85
CA GLY A 117 -7.19 30.57 39.99
C GLY A 117 -7.74 29.19 39.63
N ARG A 118 -7.95 28.89 38.35
CA ARG A 118 -8.30 27.55 37.89
C ARG A 118 -7.08 26.62 37.95
N GLU A 119 -7.23 25.49 38.63
CA GLU A 119 -6.19 24.48 38.78
C GLU A 119 -6.43 23.26 37.87
N ASN A 120 -5.41 22.41 37.71
CA ASN A 120 -5.47 21.13 36.97
C ASN A 120 -5.85 21.24 35.48
N VAL A 121 -5.46 22.34 34.83
CA VAL A 121 -5.59 22.45 33.36
C VAL A 121 -4.48 21.66 32.66
N GLN A 122 -4.83 21.01 31.56
CA GLN A 122 -3.89 20.18 30.79
C GLN A 122 -4.05 20.48 29.29
N LEU A 123 -2.92 20.60 28.60
CA LEU A 123 -2.88 20.60 27.14
C LEU A 123 -2.28 19.27 26.68
N ARG A 124 -2.84 18.74 25.59
CA ARG A 124 -2.39 17.51 24.95
C ARG A 124 -2.03 17.81 23.50
N CYS A 125 -0.80 17.48 23.13
CA CYS A 125 -0.32 17.49 21.75
C CYS A 125 -0.60 16.11 21.16
N ASN A 126 -1.50 16.07 20.18
CA ASN A 126 -1.77 14.89 19.38
C ASN A 126 -1.02 15.03 18.06
N ALA A 127 -0.35 13.97 17.62
CA ALA A 127 0.32 13.92 16.32
C ALA A 127 -0.07 12.63 15.61
N ASP A 128 -0.73 12.75 14.44
CA ASP A 128 -0.99 11.62 13.55
C ASP A 128 0.12 11.55 12.50
N ALA A 129 0.89 10.47 12.47
CA ALA A 129 1.99 10.28 11.53
C ALA A 129 2.19 8.81 11.16
N ASN A 130 2.92 8.58 10.07
CA ASN A 130 3.47 7.27 9.75
C ASN A 130 4.88 7.40 9.15
N PRO A 131 5.93 6.86 9.78
CA PRO A 131 5.94 6.19 11.08
C PRO A 131 5.61 7.14 12.24
N LEU A 132 5.36 6.58 13.44
CA LEU A 132 5.07 7.38 14.63
C LEU A 132 6.21 8.37 14.94
N PRO A 133 5.89 9.60 15.37
CA PRO A 133 6.91 10.57 15.74
C PRO A 133 7.69 10.07 16.96
N MET A 134 9.01 10.21 16.92
CA MET A 134 9.90 9.72 17.97
C MET A 134 10.10 10.74 19.10
N GLU A 135 9.83 12.03 18.86
CA GLU A 135 10.09 13.12 19.80
C GLU A 135 8.93 14.13 19.82
N PHE A 136 8.61 14.63 21.03
CA PHE A 136 7.63 15.69 21.26
C PHE A 136 8.28 16.76 22.15
N THR A 137 8.32 18.01 21.68
CA THR A 137 8.91 19.14 22.40
C THR A 137 7.85 20.22 22.61
N TRP A 138 7.68 20.67 23.85
CA TRP A 138 6.83 21.80 24.20
C TRP A 138 7.69 23.04 24.42
N THR A 139 7.36 24.13 23.72
CA THR A 139 7.99 25.44 23.91
C THR A 139 6.92 26.48 24.21
N ARG A 140 7.26 27.45 25.05
CA ARG A 140 6.38 28.57 25.41
C ARG A 140 6.45 29.68 24.38
#